data_AF-A0A366K8Q4-F1
#
_entry.id   AF-A0A366K8Q4-F1
#
_cell.length_a   1.000
_cell.length_b   1.000
_cell.length_c   1.000
_cell.angle_alpha   90.00
_cell.angle_beta   90.00
_cell.angle_gamma   90.00
#
_symmetry.space_group_name_H-M   'P 1'
#
loop_
_entity.id
_entity.type
_entity.pdbx_description
1 polymer ?
#
loop_
_entity_poly.entity_id
_entity_poly.type
_entity_poly.pdbx_seq_one_letter_code
_entity_poly.pdbx_strand_id
1 'polypeptide(L)'
;MQMLDLTQLNKVMELEDINSISTVTGDIQLLVTASAQPGVYLRSCTLGDLIIPGSVSMEQRAPVWQKKARKDRPSLSWLWTNPSLVLALPLRRTLDLLSVRVQSGSAKLSDIKLKELDGEVTDGSLRMQDVSCQDARLSATSSSIESKSLVVSGSCELSASSARISLQESLTATSGYRVHARSGSLSIGTHQLMGSGTLEQEGSPFFSIGSESSRIAIAYTSRG
;
A
#
# COMPACT_ATOMS: atom_id res chain seq x y z
N MET A 1 -6.15 20.22 -1.38
CA MET A 1 -6.38 18.84 -0.89
C MET A 1 -7.27 18.97 0.33
N GLN A 2 -8.53 18.55 0.27
CA GLN A 2 -9.41 18.56 1.46
C GLN A 2 -8.90 17.49 2.42
N MET A 3 -8.53 17.91 3.63
CA MET A 3 -8.12 17.02 4.71
C MET A 3 -9.39 16.30 5.21
N LEU A 4 -9.35 14.97 5.32
CA LEU A 4 -10.48 14.19 5.81
C LEU A 4 -10.75 14.58 7.27
N ASP A 5 -11.96 15.04 7.57
CA ASP A 5 -12.37 15.36 8.93
C ASP A 5 -12.77 14.07 9.66
N LEU A 6 -11.85 13.54 10.48
CA LEU A 6 -12.05 12.30 11.24
C LEU A 6 -13.19 12.43 12.28
N THR A 7 -13.56 13.65 12.69
CA THR A 7 -14.62 13.86 13.68
C THR A 7 -16.02 13.47 13.17
N GLN A 8 -16.17 13.33 11.85
CA GLN A 8 -17.41 12.88 11.21
C GLN A 8 -17.50 11.35 11.09
N LEU A 9 -16.47 10.61 11.50
CA LEU A 9 -16.42 9.15 11.43
C LEU A 9 -16.64 8.53 12.81
N ASN A 10 -17.20 7.32 12.83
CA ASN A 10 -17.38 6.59 14.09
C ASN A 10 -16.07 5.91 14.49
N LYS A 11 -15.44 6.38 15.57
CA LYS A 11 -14.25 5.76 16.15
C LYS A 11 -14.65 4.49 16.90
N VAL A 12 -14.07 3.36 16.52
CA VAL A 12 -14.42 2.05 17.09
C VAL A 12 -13.30 1.45 17.93
N MET A 13 -12.06 1.94 17.80
CA MET A 13 -10.91 1.43 18.53
C MET A 13 -9.80 2.48 18.65
N GLU A 14 -9.09 2.47 19.78
CA GLU A 14 -7.85 3.22 20.00
C GLU A 14 -6.64 2.43 19.48
N LEU A 15 -5.64 3.12 18.92
CA LEU A 15 -4.42 2.50 18.38
C LEU A 15 -3.14 2.90 19.12
N GLU A 16 -3.26 3.49 20.33
CA GLU A 16 -2.10 4.05 21.04
C GLU A 16 -0.99 3.04 21.29
N ASP A 17 -1.33 1.78 21.63
CA ASP A 17 -0.38 0.72 21.99
C ASP A 17 -0.26 -0.42 20.98
N ILE A 18 -0.77 -0.23 19.77
CA ILE A 18 -0.71 -1.26 18.72
C ILE A 18 0.62 -1.14 17.97
N ASN A 19 1.34 -2.27 17.89
CA ASN A 19 2.61 -2.36 17.16
C ASN A 19 2.44 -3.00 15.78
N SER A 20 1.40 -3.80 15.59
CA SER A 20 1.14 -4.50 14.34
C SER A 20 -0.33 -4.41 13.95
N ILE A 21 -0.59 -4.09 12.68
CA ILE A 21 -1.94 -4.04 12.12
C ILE A 21 -1.96 -4.90 10.86
N SER A 22 -2.91 -5.82 10.79
CA SER A 22 -3.22 -6.60 9.60
C SER A 22 -4.67 -6.33 9.18
N THR A 23 -4.88 -6.00 7.92
CA THR A 23 -6.21 -5.75 7.39
C THR A 23 -6.42 -6.47 6.07
N VAL A 24 -7.56 -7.15 5.96
CA VAL A 24 -8.05 -7.75 4.73
C VAL A 24 -9.30 -6.99 4.32
N THR A 25 -9.23 -6.37 3.14
CA THR A 25 -10.29 -5.54 2.60
C THR A 25 -10.87 -6.20 1.34
N GLY A 26 -12.20 -6.36 1.36
CA GLY A 26 -12.97 -6.76 0.19
C GLY A 26 -13.23 -5.59 -0.74
N ASP A 27 -14.51 -5.31 -0.99
CA ASP A 27 -15.04 -4.32 -1.94
C ASP A 27 -15.15 -2.89 -1.39
N ILE A 28 -14.33 -2.55 -0.38
CA ILE A 28 -14.38 -1.26 0.33
C ILE A 28 -13.16 -0.39 0.05
N GLN A 29 -13.22 0.88 0.48
CA GLN A 29 -12.10 1.81 0.45
C GLN A 29 -11.44 1.93 1.83
N LEU A 30 -10.16 1.57 1.93
CA LEU A 30 -9.32 1.73 3.12
C LEU A 30 -8.43 2.96 2.97
N LEU A 31 -8.33 3.77 4.02
CA LEU A 31 -7.31 4.81 4.18
C LEU A 31 -6.47 4.51 5.42
N VAL A 32 -5.15 4.44 5.28
CA VAL A 32 -4.20 4.43 6.39
C VAL A 32 -3.43 5.74 6.36
N THR A 33 -3.47 6.50 7.45
CA THR A 33 -2.79 7.80 7.50
C THR A 33 -2.34 8.16 8.91
N ALA A 34 -1.32 8.99 9.05
CA ALA A 34 -0.93 9.49 10.37
C ALA A 34 -1.89 10.61 10.85
N SER A 35 -2.17 10.63 12.14
CA SER A 35 -3.13 11.55 12.77
C SER A 35 -2.77 11.85 14.22
N ALA A 36 -3.15 13.04 14.68
CA ALA A 36 -3.09 13.41 16.09
C ALA A 36 -4.18 12.69 16.93
N GLN A 37 -5.17 12.09 16.27
CA GLN A 37 -6.24 11.31 16.89
C GLN A 37 -6.15 9.86 16.40
N PRO A 38 -5.20 9.07 16.92
CA PRO A 38 -5.00 7.69 16.47
C PRO A 38 -6.23 6.84 16.75
N GLY A 39 -6.53 5.90 15.87
CA GLY A 39 -7.68 5.01 16.04
C GLY A 39 -8.16 4.38 14.74
N VAL A 40 -9.10 3.47 14.90
CA VAL A 40 -9.86 2.87 13.81
C VAL A 40 -11.19 3.59 13.68
N TYR A 41 -11.51 4.04 12.48
CA TYR A 41 -12.75 4.73 12.17
C TYR A 41 -13.50 4.02 11.06
N LEU A 42 -14.81 3.87 11.23
CA LEU A 42 -15.69 3.22 10.25
C LEU A 42 -16.73 4.17 9.69
N ARG A 43 -17.03 3.96 8.41
CA ARG A 43 -18.17 4.54 7.71
C ARG A 43 -18.92 3.44 6.97
N SER A 44 -20.11 3.12 7.49
CA SER A 44 -21.05 2.19 6.85
C SER A 44 -20.50 0.77 6.62
N CYS A 45 -19.57 0.31 7.46
CA CYS A 45 -18.99 -1.04 7.44
C CYS A 45 -18.98 -1.64 8.85
N THR A 46 -18.92 -2.97 8.93
CA THR A 46 -18.81 -3.74 10.19
C THR A 46 -17.45 -4.41 10.28
N LEU A 47 -16.84 -4.42 11.47
CA LEU A 47 -15.62 -5.19 11.73
C LEU A 47 -15.94 -6.68 11.86
N GLY A 48 -15.16 -7.54 11.20
CA GLY A 48 -15.01 -8.94 11.60
C GLY A 48 -13.71 -9.09 12.40
N ASP A 49 -13.81 -9.67 13.60
CA ASP A 49 -12.72 -9.60 14.58
C ASP A 49 -11.87 -10.88 14.66
N LEU A 50 -10.54 -10.70 14.61
CA LEU A 50 -9.61 -11.51 15.40
C LEU A 50 -8.60 -10.57 16.09
N ILE A 51 -8.69 -10.45 17.41
CA ILE A 51 -7.81 -9.60 18.23
C ILE A 51 -6.81 -10.48 18.98
N ILE A 52 -5.52 -10.16 18.85
CA ILE A 52 -4.43 -10.75 19.63
C ILE A 52 -3.75 -9.60 20.40
N PRO A 53 -3.33 -9.76 21.66
CA PRO A 53 -2.69 -8.66 22.39
C PRO A 53 -1.51 -8.04 21.62
N GLY A 54 -1.54 -6.74 21.39
CA GLY A 54 -0.50 -5.99 20.67
C GLY A 54 -0.59 -6.02 19.14
N SER A 55 -1.54 -6.76 18.56
CA SER A 55 -1.81 -6.79 17.12
C SER A 55 -3.31 -6.78 16.79
N VAL A 56 -3.67 -6.04 15.75
CA VAL A 56 -5.07 -5.96 15.32
C VAL A 56 -5.20 -6.63 13.96
N SER A 57 -6.00 -7.70 13.85
CA SER A 57 -6.38 -8.30 12.58
C SER A 57 -7.83 -7.98 12.26
N MET A 58 -8.08 -7.40 11.08
CA MET A 58 -9.39 -6.91 10.70
C MET A 58 -9.77 -7.49 9.34
N GLU A 59 -10.88 -8.22 9.26
CA GLU A 59 -11.49 -8.59 7.98
C GLU A 59 -12.71 -7.71 7.73
N GLN A 60 -12.77 -7.05 6.58
CA GLN A 60 -13.91 -6.21 6.21
C GLN A 60 -14.65 -6.72 4.97
N ARG A 61 -15.97 -6.76 5.10
CA ARG A 61 -16.92 -7.16 4.05
C ARG A 61 -17.98 -6.06 3.90
N ALA A 62 -18.35 -5.68 2.67
CA ALA A 62 -19.51 -4.82 2.49
C ALA A 62 -20.80 -5.50 2.99
N PRO A 63 -21.78 -4.74 3.52
CA PRO A 63 -23.08 -5.28 3.84
C PRO A 63 -23.77 -5.82 2.57
N VAL A 64 -24.21 -7.08 2.64
CA VAL A 64 -24.76 -7.90 1.53
C VAL A 64 -25.92 -7.22 0.76
N TRP A 65 -26.59 -6.23 1.36
CA TRP A 65 -27.81 -5.62 0.82
C TRP A 65 -27.60 -4.57 -0.28
N GLN A 66 -26.36 -4.13 -0.55
CA GLN A 66 -26.06 -3.16 -1.62
C GLN A 66 -25.70 -3.79 -2.98
N LYS A 67 -25.74 -5.13 -3.12
CA LYS A 67 -25.46 -5.80 -4.41
C LYS A 67 -26.53 -5.57 -5.49
N LYS A 68 -27.66 -4.95 -5.17
CA LYS A 68 -28.64 -4.51 -6.18
C LYS A 68 -28.40 -3.04 -6.53
N ALA A 69 -28.01 -2.81 -7.78
CA ALA A 69 -27.88 -1.52 -8.47
C ALA A 69 -26.58 -0.72 -8.25
N ARG A 70 -25.49 -1.14 -8.90
CA ARG A 70 -24.61 -0.21 -9.63
C ARG A 70 -24.18 -0.84 -10.96
N LYS A 71 -25.12 -0.82 -11.92
CA LYS A 71 -24.87 -1.16 -13.33
C LYS A 71 -24.17 -0.01 -14.09
N ASP A 72 -24.12 1.17 -13.48
CA ASP A 72 -23.39 2.33 -13.96
C ASP A 72 -22.22 2.63 -13.01
N ARG A 73 -21.07 1.98 -13.24
CA ARG A 73 -19.81 2.39 -12.62
C ARG A 73 -19.13 3.39 -13.56
N PRO A 74 -19.18 4.70 -13.31
CA PRO A 74 -18.23 5.59 -13.98
C PRO A 74 -16.82 5.18 -13.56
N SER A 75 -15.96 4.92 -14.55
CA SER A 75 -14.57 4.48 -14.47
C SER A 75 -13.62 5.57 -13.94
N LEU A 76 -14.00 6.24 -12.86
CA LEU A 76 -13.25 7.37 -12.30
C LEU A 76 -12.51 6.91 -11.05
N SER A 77 -11.35 6.29 -11.25
CA SER A 77 -10.37 5.85 -10.24
C SER A 77 -9.74 6.98 -9.38
N TRP A 78 -10.31 8.19 -9.42
CA TRP A 78 -9.77 9.39 -8.76
C TRP A 78 -10.68 9.98 -7.66
N LEU A 79 -11.94 9.54 -7.52
CA LEU A 79 -12.81 10.00 -6.43
C LEU A 79 -12.59 9.18 -5.15
N TRP A 80 -11.45 9.43 -4.49
CA TRP A 80 -11.14 8.97 -3.12
C TRP A 80 -11.82 9.84 -2.06
N THR A 81 -13.01 10.33 -2.34
CA THR A 81 -13.64 11.36 -1.51
C THR A 81 -14.21 10.80 -0.22
N ASN A 82 -14.42 9.48 -0.09
CA ASN A 82 -15.11 8.89 1.07
C ASN A 82 -14.63 7.46 1.42
N PRO A 83 -13.52 7.29 2.18
CA PRO A 83 -13.11 5.97 2.66
C PRO A 83 -14.16 5.36 3.60
N SER A 84 -14.29 4.03 3.54
CA SER A 84 -15.20 3.25 4.40
C SER A 84 -14.54 2.80 5.70
N LEU A 85 -13.22 2.60 5.66
CA LEU A 85 -12.37 2.29 6.81
C LEU A 85 -11.20 3.26 6.82
N VAL A 86 -10.94 3.85 7.98
CA VAL A 86 -9.76 4.69 8.21
C VAL A 86 -8.97 4.14 9.38
N LEU A 87 -7.70 3.83 9.14
CA LEU A 87 -6.70 3.51 10.16
C LEU A 87 -5.83 4.74 10.37
N ALA A 88 -6.11 5.48 11.45
CA ALA A 88 -5.36 6.66 11.81
C ALA A 88 -4.22 6.26 12.75
N LEU A 89 -2.98 6.30 12.27
CA LEU A 89 -1.79 5.95 13.03
C LEU A 89 -1.26 7.16 13.82
N PRO A 90 -0.63 6.96 14.99
CA PRO A 90 -0.03 8.06 15.75
C PRO A 90 1.12 8.76 15.01
N LEU A 91 1.12 10.10 14.96
CA LEU A 91 2.11 10.93 14.22
C LEU A 91 3.60 10.67 14.56
N ARG A 92 3.90 10.30 15.81
CA ARG A 92 5.27 10.26 16.34
C ARG A 92 5.79 8.85 16.61
N ARG A 93 4.99 7.81 16.32
CA ARG A 93 5.35 6.42 16.60
C ARG A 93 5.49 5.69 15.27
N THR A 94 6.58 4.94 15.15
CA THR A 94 6.77 4.00 14.06
C THR A 94 6.00 2.73 14.39
N LEU A 95 5.07 2.34 13.53
CA LEU A 95 4.39 1.04 13.64
C LEU A 95 5.38 -0.06 13.20
N ASP A 96 5.45 -1.16 13.94
CA ASP A 96 6.39 -2.23 13.60
C ASP A 96 5.97 -2.94 12.31
N LEU A 97 4.69 -3.29 12.17
CA LEU A 97 4.18 -3.98 10.98
C LEU A 97 2.83 -3.43 10.53
N LEU A 98 2.72 -3.14 9.24
CA LEU A 98 1.44 -2.94 8.57
C LEU A 98 1.28 -3.99 7.45
N SER A 99 0.32 -4.89 7.59
CA SER A 99 -0.10 -5.82 6.53
C SER A 99 -1.45 -5.38 5.95
N VAL A 100 -1.51 -5.13 4.65
CA VAL A 100 -2.71 -4.70 3.93
C VAL A 100 -2.96 -5.65 2.76
N ARG A 101 -4.04 -6.41 2.85
CA ARG A 101 -4.53 -7.27 1.77
C ARG A 101 -5.78 -6.67 1.15
N VAL A 102 -5.76 -6.47 -0.17
CA VAL A 102 -6.87 -5.90 -0.94
C VAL A 102 -7.36 -6.94 -1.94
N GLN A 103 -8.52 -7.54 -1.66
CA GLN A 103 -9.10 -8.56 -2.53
C GLN A 103 -9.75 -7.94 -3.76
N SER A 104 -10.63 -6.93 -3.62
CA SER A 104 -11.35 -6.33 -4.77
C SER A 104 -11.65 -4.83 -4.66
N GLY A 105 -11.22 -4.19 -3.57
CA GLY A 105 -11.49 -2.80 -3.26
C GLY A 105 -10.30 -1.90 -3.57
N SER A 106 -10.09 -0.88 -2.74
CA SER A 106 -8.95 0.01 -2.90
C SER A 106 -8.41 0.49 -1.56
N ALA A 107 -7.10 0.48 -1.39
CA ALA A 107 -6.43 0.98 -0.21
C ALA A 107 -5.54 2.18 -0.55
N LYS A 108 -5.51 3.19 0.32
CA LYS A 108 -4.58 4.31 0.27
C LYS A 108 -3.79 4.36 1.56
N LEU A 109 -2.47 4.47 1.46
CA LEU A 109 -1.56 4.71 2.57
C LEU A 109 -0.94 6.08 2.34
N SER A 110 -1.03 6.98 3.32
CA SER A 110 -0.44 8.32 3.20
C SER A 110 0.17 8.87 4.48
N ASP A 111 1.37 9.44 4.34
CA ASP A 111 2.06 10.17 5.41
C ASP A 111 2.37 9.27 6.63
N ILE A 112 2.81 8.03 6.41
CA ILE A 112 3.06 7.05 7.48
C ILE A 112 4.51 6.56 7.51
N LYS A 113 4.98 6.22 8.70
CA LYS A 113 6.30 5.62 8.95
C LYS A 113 6.16 4.26 9.63
N LEU A 114 6.83 3.26 9.09
CA LEU A 114 6.72 1.86 9.50
C LEU A 114 8.12 1.25 9.65
N LYS A 115 8.25 0.11 10.35
CA LYS A 115 9.42 -0.76 10.17
C LYS A 115 9.16 -1.67 8.97
N GLU A 116 8.08 -2.42 8.99
CA GLU A 116 7.73 -3.39 7.95
C GLU A 116 6.38 -3.06 7.29
N LEU A 117 6.35 -3.13 5.96
CA LEU A 117 5.15 -3.00 5.14
C LEU A 117 4.95 -4.28 4.31
N ASP A 118 3.79 -4.92 4.47
CA ASP A 118 3.35 -6.06 3.66
C ASP A 118 2.06 -5.69 2.91
N GLY A 119 2.11 -5.60 1.60
CA GLY A 119 0.98 -5.22 0.74
C GLY A 119 0.66 -6.30 -0.27
N GLU A 120 -0.55 -6.85 -0.24
CA GLU A 120 -1.02 -7.85 -1.20
C GLU A 120 -2.30 -7.36 -1.89
N VAL A 121 -2.36 -7.42 -3.22
CA VAL A 121 -3.52 -6.99 -4.01
C VAL A 121 -3.88 -8.06 -5.03
N THR A 122 -5.16 -8.46 -5.10
CA THR A 122 -5.63 -9.53 -6.02
C THR A 122 -6.54 -9.05 -7.14
N ASP A 123 -7.52 -8.18 -6.88
CA ASP A 123 -8.42 -7.61 -7.91
C ASP A 123 -8.81 -6.16 -7.57
N GLY A 124 -7.86 -5.41 -6.99
CA GLY A 124 -8.09 -4.05 -6.49
C GLY A 124 -6.98 -3.06 -6.84
N SER A 125 -6.86 -2.02 -6.01
CA SER A 125 -5.74 -1.09 -6.10
C SER A 125 -5.15 -0.72 -4.74
N LEU A 126 -3.84 -0.56 -4.68
CA LEU A 126 -3.11 -0.01 -3.54
C LEU A 126 -2.39 1.25 -3.98
N ARG A 127 -2.69 2.37 -3.33
CA ARG A 127 -2.00 3.64 -3.53
C ARG A 127 -1.18 4.01 -2.30
N MET A 128 0.05 4.40 -2.50
CA MET A 128 0.94 4.89 -1.45
C MET A 128 1.42 6.29 -1.79
N GLN A 129 1.40 7.16 -0.80
CA GLN A 129 1.92 8.52 -0.92
C GLN A 129 2.73 8.87 0.32
N ASP A 130 3.99 9.29 0.14
CA ASP A 130 4.82 9.76 1.25
C ASP A 130 4.90 8.72 2.40
N VAL A 131 5.26 7.48 2.03
CA VAL A 131 5.37 6.33 2.94
C VAL A 131 6.85 6.01 3.13
N SER A 132 7.30 5.83 4.37
CA SER A 132 8.67 5.37 4.65
C SER A 132 8.67 4.11 5.50
N CYS A 133 9.46 3.11 5.11
CA CYS A 133 9.66 1.90 5.92
C CYS A 133 11.10 1.40 5.89
N GLN A 134 11.44 0.50 6.81
CA GLN A 134 12.70 -0.22 6.77
C GLN A 134 12.64 -1.32 5.70
N ASP A 135 11.62 -2.15 5.75
CA ASP A 135 11.44 -3.28 4.84
C ASP A 135 10.04 -3.26 4.21
N ALA A 136 9.93 -3.68 2.95
CA ALA A 136 8.68 -3.72 2.20
C ALA A 136 8.54 -5.00 1.38
N ARG A 137 7.35 -5.61 1.41
CA ARG A 137 6.95 -6.69 0.51
C ARG A 137 5.65 -6.29 -0.17
N LEU A 138 5.65 -6.17 -1.49
CA LEU A 138 4.48 -5.78 -2.26
C LEU A 138 4.18 -6.82 -3.35
N SER A 139 2.98 -7.37 -3.35
CA SER A 139 2.52 -8.38 -4.30
C SER A 139 1.23 -7.94 -4.96
N ALA A 140 1.18 -8.03 -6.29
CA ALA A 140 0.01 -7.71 -7.09
C ALA A 140 -0.30 -8.86 -8.05
N THR A 141 -1.50 -9.44 -7.94
CA THR A 141 -2.09 -10.33 -8.94
C THR A 141 -3.22 -9.56 -9.62
N SER A 142 -3.36 -9.59 -10.95
CA SER A 142 -4.49 -8.99 -11.70
C SER A 142 -4.94 -7.57 -11.29
N SER A 143 -4.00 -6.75 -10.77
CA SER A 143 -4.34 -5.54 -10.02
C SER A 143 -3.30 -4.42 -10.22
N SER A 144 -3.40 -3.35 -9.43
CA SER A 144 -2.46 -2.23 -9.48
C SER A 144 -1.93 -1.81 -8.11
N ILE A 145 -0.62 -1.58 -8.04
CA ILE A 145 0.04 -0.88 -6.93
C ILE A 145 0.69 0.37 -7.50
N GLU A 146 0.33 1.54 -6.97
CA GLU A 146 0.91 2.82 -7.36
C GLU A 146 1.50 3.48 -6.12
N SER A 147 2.75 3.90 -6.19
CA SER A 147 3.41 4.66 -5.15
C SER A 147 3.95 5.96 -5.70
N LYS A 148 3.78 7.02 -4.92
CA LYS A 148 4.53 8.27 -5.01
C LYS A 148 5.30 8.45 -3.69
N SER A 149 6.62 8.40 -3.74
CA SER A 149 7.50 8.55 -2.57
C SER A 149 7.38 7.44 -1.52
N LEU A 150 7.39 6.16 -1.94
CA LEU A 150 7.71 5.05 -1.03
C LEU A 150 9.22 4.96 -0.84
N VAL A 151 9.74 5.28 0.35
CA VAL A 151 11.17 5.21 0.70
C VAL A 151 11.41 3.96 1.56
N VAL A 152 12.28 3.07 1.12
CA VAL A 152 12.61 1.81 1.83
C VAL A 152 14.10 1.75 2.14
N SER A 153 14.49 1.83 3.41
CA SER A 153 15.92 1.93 3.78
C SER A 153 16.67 0.59 3.81
N GLY A 154 15.94 -0.52 3.95
CA GLY A 154 16.45 -1.89 4.03
C GLY A 154 16.19 -2.66 2.74
N SER A 155 15.23 -3.59 2.77
CA SER A 155 14.89 -4.44 1.64
C SER A 155 13.47 -4.19 1.11
N CYS A 156 13.31 -4.18 -0.21
CA CYS A 156 12.01 -4.06 -0.86
C CYS A 156 11.82 -5.16 -1.90
N GLU A 157 10.96 -6.13 -1.60
CA GLU A 157 10.53 -7.22 -2.49
C GLU A 157 9.25 -6.82 -3.22
N LEU A 158 9.26 -6.91 -4.55
CA LEU A 158 8.10 -6.61 -5.40
C LEU A 158 7.79 -7.83 -6.25
N SER A 159 6.52 -8.25 -6.28
CA SER A 159 6.00 -9.33 -7.12
C SER A 159 4.78 -8.85 -7.90
N ALA A 160 4.82 -9.01 -9.22
CA ALA A 160 3.67 -8.76 -10.09
C ALA A 160 3.34 -10.06 -10.85
N SER A 161 2.06 -10.38 -10.93
CA SER A 161 1.46 -11.48 -11.70
C SER A 161 0.26 -10.95 -12.48
N SER A 162 0.43 -10.72 -13.79
CA SER A 162 -0.59 -10.08 -14.63
C SER A 162 -1.07 -8.72 -14.07
N ALA A 163 -0.19 -8.01 -13.38
CA ALA A 163 -0.49 -6.80 -12.63
C ALA A 163 0.43 -5.64 -13.03
N ARG A 164 0.09 -4.44 -12.55
CA ARG A 164 0.91 -3.23 -12.68
C ARG A 164 1.42 -2.77 -11.32
N ILE A 165 2.73 -2.65 -11.16
CA ILE A 165 3.34 -1.97 -10.01
C ILE A 165 4.08 -0.74 -10.54
N SER A 166 3.82 0.44 -9.98
CA SER A 166 4.42 1.72 -10.37
C SER A 166 4.96 2.45 -9.14
N LEU A 167 6.27 2.55 -9.00
CA LEU A 167 6.94 3.30 -7.92
C LEU A 167 7.56 4.59 -8.49
N GLN A 168 7.00 5.73 -8.13
CA GLN A 168 7.47 7.06 -8.54
C GLN A 168 8.15 7.74 -7.36
N GLU A 169 9.27 8.43 -7.58
CA GLU A 169 10.00 9.17 -6.53
C GLU A 169 10.45 8.30 -5.33
N SER A 170 10.47 6.96 -5.50
CA SER A 170 10.81 5.98 -4.47
C SER A 170 12.32 5.70 -4.37
N LEU A 171 13.03 5.77 -5.49
CA LEU A 171 14.48 5.55 -5.54
C LEU A 171 15.20 6.77 -4.97
N THR A 172 15.77 6.64 -3.77
CA THR A 172 16.57 7.68 -3.10
C THR A 172 18.00 7.17 -2.83
N ALA A 173 18.91 8.08 -2.47
CA ALA A 173 20.29 7.75 -2.10
C ALA A 173 20.40 6.87 -0.84
N THR A 174 19.31 6.66 -0.11
CA THR A 174 19.26 5.83 1.09
C THR A 174 18.47 4.53 0.89
N SER A 175 17.96 4.26 -0.31
CA SER A 175 17.00 3.17 -0.51
C SER A 175 17.62 1.88 -1.07
N GLY A 176 17.50 0.75 -0.37
CA GLY A 176 17.88 -0.58 -0.88
C GLY A 176 16.69 -1.33 -1.51
N TYR A 177 16.73 -1.58 -2.83
CA TYR A 177 15.65 -2.30 -3.52
C TYR A 177 16.12 -3.66 -4.04
N ARG A 178 15.41 -4.74 -3.68
CA ARG A 178 15.62 -6.07 -4.26
C ARG A 178 14.35 -6.53 -4.95
N VAL A 179 14.25 -6.23 -6.24
CA VAL A 179 13.03 -6.41 -7.02
C VAL A 179 13.05 -7.75 -7.74
N HIS A 180 11.97 -8.52 -7.63
CA HIS A 180 11.83 -9.82 -8.31
C HIS A 180 10.50 -9.92 -9.08
N ALA A 181 10.48 -9.53 -10.35
CA ALA A 181 9.26 -9.55 -11.16
C ALA A 181 9.08 -10.88 -11.91
N ARG A 182 8.06 -11.66 -11.55
CA ARG A 182 7.73 -12.95 -12.18
C ARG A 182 6.99 -12.79 -13.52
N SER A 183 5.90 -12.02 -13.56
CA SER A 183 5.13 -11.75 -14.79
C SER A 183 4.22 -10.51 -14.70
N GLY A 184 4.39 -9.50 -15.55
CA GLY A 184 3.54 -8.30 -15.52
C GLY A 184 4.25 -7.03 -15.98
N SER A 185 3.75 -5.87 -15.57
CA SER A 185 4.41 -4.59 -15.81
C SER A 185 4.84 -3.96 -14.49
N LEU A 186 6.14 -3.79 -14.33
CA LEU A 186 6.73 -3.06 -13.22
C LEU A 186 7.35 -1.77 -13.75
N SER A 187 7.09 -0.66 -13.10
CA SER A 187 7.73 0.63 -13.37
C SER A 187 8.22 1.20 -12.06
N ILE A 188 9.47 1.62 -12.05
CA ILE A 188 10.19 2.22 -10.94
C ILE A 188 10.93 3.42 -11.53
N GLY A 189 10.24 4.47 -11.96
CA GLY A 189 10.85 5.55 -12.76
C GLY A 189 10.75 5.35 -14.28
N THR A 190 11.73 5.83 -15.06
CA THR A 190 11.54 6.22 -16.49
C THR A 190 12.32 5.45 -17.59
N HIS A 191 13.26 4.53 -17.33
CA HIS A 191 13.88 3.72 -18.41
C HIS A 191 13.32 2.31 -18.50
N GLN A 192 13.07 1.76 -19.70
CA GLN A 192 12.47 0.43 -19.91
C GLN A 192 13.53 -0.67 -20.12
N LEU A 193 13.47 -1.74 -19.33
CA LEU A 193 14.01 -3.06 -19.62
C LEU A 193 12.94 -3.89 -20.34
N MET A 194 13.28 -4.38 -21.52
CA MET A 194 12.44 -5.28 -22.31
C MET A 194 12.98 -6.71 -22.18
N GLY A 195 12.19 -7.63 -21.62
CA GLY A 195 12.53 -9.06 -21.54
C GLY A 195 13.08 -9.50 -20.19
N SER A 196 13.82 -10.62 -20.18
CA SER A 196 14.54 -11.10 -19.01
C SER A 196 15.88 -10.39 -18.86
N GLY A 197 16.23 -10.01 -17.65
CA GLY A 197 17.46 -9.29 -17.37
C GLY A 197 17.58 -8.91 -15.90
N THR A 198 18.82 -8.74 -15.45
CA THR A 198 19.17 -8.24 -14.13
C THR A 198 19.86 -6.90 -14.25
N LEU A 199 19.39 -5.90 -13.49
CA LEU A 199 20.13 -4.66 -13.28
C LEU A 199 20.66 -4.66 -11.85
N GLU A 200 21.98 -4.58 -11.71
CA GLU A 200 22.65 -4.48 -10.42
C GLU A 200 23.42 -3.16 -10.34
N GLN A 201 23.30 -2.48 -9.21
CA GLN A 201 24.21 -1.39 -8.86
C GLN A 201 24.99 -1.80 -7.61
N GLU A 202 26.30 -1.92 -7.76
CA GLU A 202 27.22 -2.09 -6.65
C GLU A 202 27.34 -0.77 -5.86
N GLY A 203 27.39 -0.86 -4.52
CA GLY A 203 27.54 0.29 -3.63
C GLY A 203 26.44 0.40 -2.58
N SER A 204 26.37 1.55 -1.92
CA SER A 204 25.29 1.89 -0.98
C SER A 204 24.49 3.06 -1.55
N PRO A 205 23.22 2.85 -1.94
CA PRO A 205 22.48 1.62 -1.77
C PRO A 205 22.72 0.60 -2.89
N PHE A 206 22.70 -0.69 -2.52
CA PHE A 206 22.71 -1.81 -3.46
C PHE A 206 21.29 -2.04 -3.96
N PHE A 207 21.12 -2.24 -5.27
CA PHE A 207 19.88 -2.81 -5.79
C PHE A 207 20.15 -3.94 -6.77
N SER A 208 19.25 -4.92 -6.77
CA SER A 208 19.20 -6.01 -7.76
C SER A 208 17.78 -6.13 -8.25
N ILE A 209 17.59 -6.02 -9.56
CA ILE A 209 16.27 -5.99 -10.20
C ILE A 209 16.22 -7.06 -11.27
N GLY A 210 15.47 -8.14 -11.02
CA GLY A 210 15.32 -9.28 -11.92
C GLY A 210 13.94 -9.35 -12.56
N SER A 211 13.89 -9.72 -13.85
CA SER A 211 12.67 -10.02 -14.60
C SER A 211 12.76 -11.43 -15.20
N GLU A 212 11.74 -12.26 -14.99
CA GLU A 212 11.61 -13.55 -15.72
C GLU A 212 10.85 -13.38 -17.04
N SER A 213 9.88 -12.45 -17.12
CA SER A 213 9.04 -12.23 -18.32
C SER A 213 8.33 -10.87 -18.37
N SER A 214 8.76 -9.92 -17.54
CA SER A 214 8.07 -8.64 -17.30
C SER A 214 8.71 -7.47 -18.04
N ARG A 215 7.92 -6.41 -18.28
CA ARG A 215 8.48 -5.08 -18.58
C ARG A 215 8.83 -4.42 -17.26
N ILE A 216 10.11 -4.16 -17.01
CA ILE A 216 10.56 -3.42 -15.83
C ILE A 216 11.03 -2.05 -16.30
N ALA A 217 10.52 -0.96 -15.75
CA ALA A 217 11.14 0.35 -15.91
C ALA A 217 11.89 0.79 -14.64
N ILE A 218 13.08 1.39 -14.72
CA ILE A 218 13.91 1.81 -13.57
C ILE A 218 14.46 3.23 -13.84
N ALA A 219 14.44 4.17 -12.88
CA ALA A 219 15.21 5.40 -12.95
C ALA A 219 15.61 5.94 -11.58
N TYR A 220 16.90 6.20 -11.43
CA TYR A 220 17.47 6.88 -10.27
C TYR A 220 17.41 8.39 -10.48
N THR A 221 16.94 9.13 -9.47
CA THR A 221 17.20 10.58 -9.42
C THR A 221 18.44 10.82 -8.59
N SER A 222 19.59 10.98 -9.24
CA SER A 222 20.76 11.55 -8.56
C SER A 222 20.46 13.02 -8.30
N ARG A 223 19.96 13.36 -7.11
CA ARG A 223 20.13 14.74 -6.63
C ARG A 223 21.60 14.87 -6.23
N GLY A 224 22.35 15.55 -7.11
CA GLY A 224 23.66 16.11 -6.77
C GLY A 224 23.51 17.27 -5.79
#